data_AF-A0A7Y2NHR0-F1
#
_entry.id   AF-A0A7Y2NHR0-F1
#
_cell.length_a   1.000
_cell.length_b   1.000
_cell.length_c   1.000
_cell.angle_alpha   90.00
_cell.angle_beta   90.00
_cell.angle_gamma   90.00
#
_symmetry.space_group_name_H-M   'P 1'
#
loop_
_entity.id
_entity.type
_entity.pdbx_description
1 polymer ?
#
loop_
_entity_poly.entity_id
_entity_poly.type
_entity_poly.pdbx_seq_one_letter_code
_entity_poly.pdbx_strand_id
1 'polypeptide(L)'
;ESYDADGRLNRAYVAAKVFGDDANVKRINAIVHPRVYAAFEAAKAQAAAEGIPLLVKEAALIFETGGDAHLDAVAVVDAPVADRVRRVVARDGVTEEQVRARMAHQLPAEELRRRADFILENTGTPAALRAEVERVFRQMTAPSESPDAL
;
A
#
# COMPACT_ATOMS: atom_id res chain seq x y z
N GLU A 1 10.16 19.46 20.26
CA GLU A 1 9.84 19.91 18.89
C GLU A 1 9.42 18.74 17.99
N SER A 2 10.26 17.72 17.82
CA SER A 2 9.91 16.48 17.09
C SER A 2 8.95 15.56 17.86
N TYR A 3 8.86 15.73 19.18
CA TYR A 3 7.86 15.11 20.05
C TYR A 3 7.11 16.20 20.82
N ASP A 4 5.83 15.96 21.10
CA ASP A 4 5.03 16.77 22.01
C ASP A 4 5.30 16.42 23.49
N ALA A 5 4.64 17.12 24.41
CA ALA A 5 4.82 16.92 25.86
C ALA A 5 4.38 15.52 26.34
N ASP A 6 3.53 14.83 25.57
CA ASP A 6 3.07 13.46 25.86
C ASP A 6 3.98 12.40 25.23
N GLY A 7 5.07 12.81 24.57
CA GLY A 7 5.99 11.91 23.88
C GLY A 7 5.45 11.37 22.55
N ARG A 8 4.39 11.97 21.97
CA ARG A 8 3.91 11.60 20.63
C ARG A 8 4.72 12.32 19.56
N LEU A 9 4.97 11.62 18.46
CA LEU A 9 5.71 12.18 17.32
C LEU A 9 4.93 13.34 16.70
N ASN A 10 5.55 14.52 16.64
CA ASN A 10 5.05 15.66 15.89
C ASN A 10 5.33 15.45 14.40
N ARG A 11 4.40 14.75 13.73
CA ARG A 11 4.51 14.42 12.31
C ARG A 11 4.64 15.65 11.42
N ALA A 12 3.95 16.74 11.74
CA ALA A 12 4.00 17.98 10.96
C ALA A 12 5.39 18.63 11.02
N TYR A 13 6.00 18.69 12.21
CA TYR A 13 7.35 19.19 12.37
C TYR A 13 8.37 18.33 11.61
N VAL A 14 8.30 17.01 11.78
CA VAL A 14 9.21 16.07 11.09
C VAL A 14 9.05 16.20 9.58
N ALA A 15 7.80 16.22 9.09
CA ALA A 15 7.49 16.42 7.68
C ALA A 15 8.12 17.72 7.14
N ALA A 16 7.96 18.83 7.84
CA ALA A 16 8.51 20.12 7.41
C ALA A 16 10.05 20.17 7.41
N LYS A 17 10.73 19.32 8.19
CA LYS A 17 12.20 19.22 8.21
C LYS A 17 12.76 18.23 7.19
N VAL A 18 11.98 17.23 6.82
CA VAL A 18 12.41 16.13 5.95
C VAL A 18 12.01 16.36 4.51
N PHE A 19 10.75 16.70 4.25
CA PHE A 19 10.24 16.84 2.90
C PHE A 19 10.74 18.14 2.26
N GLY A 20 11.23 18.05 1.03
CA GLY A 20 11.90 19.15 0.31
C GLY A 20 13.42 19.01 0.24
N ASP A 21 14.02 18.01 0.91
CA ASP A 21 15.44 17.67 0.82
C ASP A 21 15.62 16.15 0.67
N ASP A 22 16.04 15.72 -0.52
CA ASP A 22 16.26 14.31 -0.85
C ASP A 22 17.26 13.62 0.08
N ALA A 23 18.27 14.35 0.59
CA ALA A 23 19.23 13.79 1.54
C ALA A 23 18.58 13.50 2.89
N ASN A 24 17.66 14.36 3.35
CA ASN A 24 16.92 14.12 4.59
C ASN A 24 15.89 13.02 4.44
N VAL A 25 15.18 12.96 3.30
CA VAL A 25 14.30 11.84 2.95
C VAL A 25 15.07 10.52 2.98
N LYS A 26 16.26 10.47 2.37
CA LYS A 26 17.10 9.26 2.39
C LYS A 26 17.54 8.88 3.81
N ARG A 27 17.96 9.85 4.64
CA ARG A 27 18.39 9.60 6.02
C ARG A 27 17.26 9.04 6.88
N ILE A 28 16.07 9.64 6.82
CA ILE A 28 14.94 9.15 7.64
C ILE A 28 14.49 7.77 7.16
N ASN A 29 14.43 7.54 5.85
CA ASN A 29 14.03 6.24 5.30
C ASN A 29 15.02 5.14 5.66
N ALA A 30 16.32 5.44 5.76
CA ALA A 30 17.32 4.48 6.24
C ALA A 30 17.10 4.03 7.70
N ILE A 31 16.44 4.86 8.53
CA ILE A 31 16.08 4.52 9.92
C ILE A 31 14.74 3.78 9.95
N VAL A 32 13.76 4.25 9.18
CA VAL A 32 12.37 3.76 9.21
C VAL A 32 12.22 2.42 8.49
N HIS A 33 12.75 2.28 7.28
CA HIS A 33 12.53 1.10 6.44
C HIS A 33 12.96 -0.22 7.12
N PRO A 34 14.13 -0.33 7.79
CA PRO A 34 14.51 -1.55 8.48
C PRO A 34 13.52 -1.94 9.60
N ARG A 35 12.96 -0.94 10.31
CA ARG A 35 11.98 -1.19 11.38
C ARG A 35 10.63 -1.64 10.82
N VAL A 36 10.18 -1.02 9.73
CA VAL A 36 8.94 -1.41 9.04
C VAL A 36 9.06 -2.82 8.47
N TYR A 37 10.21 -3.16 7.87
CA TYR A 37 10.49 -4.50 7.37
C TYR A 37 10.46 -5.55 8.49
N ALA A 38 11.19 -5.31 9.58
CA ALA A 38 11.21 -6.23 10.72
C ALA A 38 9.81 -6.42 11.35
N ALA A 39 9.02 -5.35 11.44
CA ALA A 39 7.64 -5.43 11.94
C ALA A 39 6.74 -6.28 11.02
N PHE A 40 6.90 -6.14 9.69
CA PHE A 40 6.16 -6.95 8.72
C PHE A 40 6.56 -8.42 8.79
N GLU A 41 7.85 -8.73 8.87
CA GLU A 41 8.33 -10.11 9.00
C GLU A 41 7.84 -10.77 10.30
N ALA A 42 7.81 -10.02 11.41
CA ALA A 42 7.23 -10.50 12.66
C ALA A 42 5.72 -10.78 12.53
N ALA A 43 4.97 -9.86 11.90
CA ALA A 43 3.54 -10.07 11.63
C ALA A 43 3.29 -11.29 10.73
N LYS A 44 4.15 -11.52 9.74
CA LYS A 44 4.09 -12.70 8.86
C LYS A 44 4.31 -14.00 9.64
N ALA A 45 5.34 -14.03 10.51
CA ALA A 45 5.61 -15.19 11.35
C ALA A 45 4.45 -15.48 12.33
N GLN A 46 3.87 -14.42 12.92
CA GLN A 46 2.71 -14.56 13.81
C GLN A 46 1.48 -15.07 13.06
N ALA A 47 1.16 -14.48 11.90
CA ALA A 47 0.04 -14.91 11.06
C ALA A 47 0.16 -16.39 10.68
N ALA A 48 1.37 -16.85 10.31
CA ALA A 48 1.63 -18.25 10.04
C ALA A 48 1.43 -19.15 11.27
N ALA A 49 1.91 -18.73 12.44
CA ALA A 49 1.73 -19.48 13.69
C ALA A 49 0.26 -19.60 14.12
N GLU A 50 -0.55 -18.57 13.83
CA GLU A 50 -1.99 -18.55 14.10
C GLU A 50 -2.83 -19.24 13.01
N GLY A 51 -2.20 -19.73 11.94
CA GLY A 51 -2.89 -20.35 10.81
C GLY A 51 -3.76 -19.36 10.00
N ILE A 52 -3.41 -18.06 10.03
CA ILE A 52 -4.08 -17.04 9.23
C ILE A 52 -3.73 -17.28 7.75
N PRO A 53 -4.72 -17.51 6.87
CA PRO A 53 -4.46 -17.93 5.50
C PRO A 53 -3.99 -16.81 4.58
N LEU A 54 -4.15 -15.54 4.99
CA LEU A 54 -3.77 -14.38 4.19
C LEU A 54 -3.40 -13.19 5.09
N LEU A 55 -2.20 -12.66 4.90
CA LEU A 55 -1.74 -11.40 5.47
C LEU A 55 -1.64 -10.35 4.35
N VAL A 56 -2.24 -9.17 4.56
CA VAL A 56 -2.24 -8.10 3.55
C VAL A 56 -1.30 -6.98 3.96
N LYS A 57 -0.37 -6.60 3.07
CA LYS A 57 0.49 -5.43 3.20
C LYS A 57 -0.09 -4.27 2.38
N GLU A 58 -0.69 -3.29 3.05
CA GLU A 58 -1.18 -2.07 2.39
C GLU A 58 -0.04 -1.04 2.26
N ALA A 59 0.35 -0.71 1.04
CA ALA A 59 1.30 0.37 0.76
C ALA A 59 1.05 0.98 -0.63
N ALA A 60 1.22 2.30 -0.74
CA ALA A 60 0.99 3.02 -2.00
C ALA A 60 2.16 2.93 -3.00
N LEU A 61 3.34 2.49 -2.56
CA LEU A 61 4.60 2.52 -3.32
C LEU A 61 5.29 1.16 -3.36
N ILE A 62 4.51 0.07 -3.47
CA ILE A 62 5.04 -1.30 -3.39
C ILE A 62 6.11 -1.52 -4.46
N PHE A 63 5.80 -1.19 -5.72
CA PHE A 63 6.68 -1.44 -6.85
C PHE A 63 7.87 -0.48 -6.94
N GLU A 64 7.68 0.76 -6.55
CA GLU A 64 8.67 1.84 -6.53
C GLU A 64 9.77 1.56 -5.50
N THR A 65 9.41 0.88 -4.40
CA THR A 65 10.34 0.53 -3.33
C THR A 65 10.95 -0.87 -3.48
N GLY A 66 10.56 -1.62 -4.53
CA GLY A 66 10.94 -3.04 -4.70
C GLY A 66 10.32 -3.96 -3.66
N GLY A 67 9.24 -3.50 -2.99
CA GLY A 67 8.55 -4.24 -1.95
C GLY A 67 7.75 -5.43 -2.45
N ASP A 68 7.51 -5.52 -3.76
CA ASP A 68 6.89 -6.64 -4.46
C ASP A 68 7.71 -7.92 -4.34
N ALA A 69 9.04 -7.83 -4.28
CA ALA A 69 9.92 -9.00 -4.13
C ALA A 69 9.76 -9.76 -2.80
N HIS A 70 8.98 -9.23 -1.86
CA HIS A 70 8.71 -9.82 -0.55
C HIS A 70 7.26 -10.26 -0.37
N LEU A 71 6.49 -10.33 -1.46
CA LEU A 71 5.07 -10.67 -1.47
C LEU A 71 4.81 -11.84 -2.42
N ASP A 72 3.84 -12.68 -2.07
CA ASP A 72 3.42 -13.79 -2.94
C ASP A 72 2.60 -13.31 -4.15
N ALA A 73 1.86 -12.20 -3.97
CA ALA A 73 1.10 -11.54 -5.01
C ALA A 73 0.86 -10.05 -4.67
N VAL A 74 0.60 -9.24 -5.69
CA VAL A 74 0.26 -7.82 -5.59
C VAL A 74 -1.10 -7.56 -6.25
N ALA A 75 -2.04 -7.02 -5.48
CA ALA A 75 -3.31 -6.52 -5.98
C ALA A 75 -3.28 -4.99 -6.13
N VAL A 76 -3.60 -4.49 -7.33
CA VAL A 76 -3.73 -3.06 -7.62
C VAL A 76 -5.19 -2.68 -7.70
N VAL A 77 -5.59 -1.72 -6.86
CA VAL A 77 -6.90 -1.07 -6.94
C VAL A 77 -6.78 0.17 -7.82
N ASP A 78 -7.47 0.19 -8.96
CA ASP A 78 -7.38 1.27 -9.93
C ASP A 78 -8.74 1.92 -10.20
N ALA A 79 -8.72 3.19 -10.60
CA ALA A 79 -9.90 3.95 -10.98
C ALA A 79 -9.49 5.12 -11.90
N PRO A 80 -10.41 5.65 -12.73
CA PRO A 80 -10.14 6.82 -13.55
C PRO A 80 -9.53 7.97 -12.73
N VAL A 81 -8.53 8.64 -13.31
CA VAL A 81 -7.80 9.73 -12.64
C VAL A 81 -8.76 10.81 -12.11
N ALA A 82 -9.79 11.16 -12.89
CA ALA A 82 -10.79 12.14 -12.48
C ALA A 82 -11.52 11.73 -11.19
N ASP A 83 -11.87 10.45 -11.04
CA ASP A 83 -12.52 9.94 -9.83
C ASP A 83 -11.56 9.91 -8.64
N ARG A 84 -10.31 9.49 -8.85
CA ARG A 84 -9.28 9.49 -7.80
C ARG A 84 -9.08 10.90 -7.25
N VAL A 85 -8.89 11.89 -8.13
CA VAL A 85 -8.73 13.29 -7.75
C VAL A 85 -9.95 13.79 -6.98
N ARG A 86 -11.15 13.64 -7.54
CA ARG A 86 -12.41 14.07 -6.91
C ARG A 86 -12.59 13.47 -5.50
N ARG A 87 -12.32 12.18 -5.34
CA ARG A 87 -12.46 11.45 -4.07
C ARG A 87 -11.45 11.95 -3.01
N VAL A 88 -10.19 12.18 -3.40
CA VAL A 88 -9.16 12.67 -2.47
C VAL A 88 -9.42 14.12 -2.05
N VAL A 89 -9.79 14.99 -2.99
CA VAL A 89 -10.16 16.39 -2.69
C VAL A 89 -11.33 16.42 -1.71
N ALA A 90 -12.39 15.65 -1.96
CA ALA A 90 -13.56 15.60 -1.08
C ALA A 90 -13.25 15.03 0.32
N ARG A 91 -12.35 14.04 0.40
CA ARG A 91 -12.01 13.36 1.67
C ARG A 91 -11.02 14.17 2.51
N ASP A 92 -9.98 14.71 1.90
CA ASP A 92 -8.82 15.29 2.60
C ASP A 92 -8.83 16.83 2.61
N GLY A 93 -9.74 17.48 1.87
CA GLY A 93 -9.83 18.94 1.79
C GLY A 93 -8.62 19.60 1.12
N VAL A 94 -7.86 18.85 0.31
CA VAL A 94 -6.68 19.33 -0.43
C VAL A 94 -7.05 19.82 -1.82
N THR A 95 -6.17 20.61 -2.44
CA THR A 95 -6.33 21.08 -3.82
C THR A 95 -6.08 19.96 -4.84
N GLU A 96 -6.66 20.07 -6.03
CA GLU A 96 -6.42 19.13 -7.14
C GLU A 96 -4.94 19.07 -7.50
N GLU A 97 -4.25 20.20 -7.54
CA GLU A 97 -2.82 20.32 -7.82
C GLU A 97 -1.99 19.50 -6.82
N GLN A 98 -2.33 19.56 -5.53
CA GLN A 98 -1.67 18.77 -4.50
C GLN A 98 -1.90 17.27 -4.69
N VAL A 99 -3.10 16.85 -5.11
CA VAL A 99 -3.38 15.44 -5.41
C VAL A 99 -2.55 14.98 -6.59
N ARG A 100 -2.53 15.75 -7.68
CA ARG A 100 -1.75 15.43 -8.89
C ARG A 100 -0.25 15.38 -8.61
N ALA A 101 0.27 16.30 -7.79
CA ALA A 101 1.67 16.28 -7.37
C ALA A 101 2.00 14.97 -6.61
N ARG A 102 1.13 14.51 -5.70
CA ARG A 102 1.30 13.22 -5.01
C ARG A 102 1.27 12.04 -5.98
N MET A 103 0.36 12.05 -6.95
CA MET A 103 0.26 10.99 -7.96
C MET A 103 1.49 10.90 -8.85
N ALA A 104 2.18 12.02 -9.11
CA ALA A 104 3.39 12.04 -9.93
C ALA A 104 4.59 11.30 -9.30
N HIS A 105 4.53 11.00 -7.99
CA HIS A 105 5.54 10.18 -7.32
C HIS A 105 5.29 8.67 -7.41
N GLN A 106 4.21 8.25 -8.07
CA GLN A 106 3.86 6.85 -8.28
C GLN A 106 4.12 6.45 -9.74
N LEU A 107 4.29 5.14 -9.97
CA LEU A 107 4.33 4.60 -11.32
C LEU A 107 3.02 4.89 -12.06
N PRO A 108 3.06 5.08 -13.39
CA PRO A 108 1.86 5.21 -14.20
C PRO A 108 0.91 4.03 -14.01
N ALA A 109 -0.41 4.27 -14.08
CA ALA A 109 -1.41 3.22 -13.89
C ALA A 109 -1.20 2.03 -14.84
N GLU A 110 -0.81 2.28 -16.09
CA GLU A 110 -0.49 1.23 -17.07
C GLU A 110 0.65 0.31 -16.60
N GLU A 111 1.69 0.90 -15.98
CA GLU A 111 2.83 0.16 -15.43
C GLU A 111 2.41 -0.68 -14.23
N LEU A 112 1.64 -0.10 -13.30
CA LEU A 112 1.09 -0.80 -12.14
C LEU A 112 0.23 -1.99 -12.59
N ARG A 113 -0.62 -1.77 -13.60
CA ARG A 113 -1.50 -2.81 -14.14
C ARG A 113 -0.72 -3.94 -14.80
N ARG A 114 0.37 -3.63 -15.49
CA ARG A 114 1.21 -4.64 -16.15
C ARG A 114 1.95 -5.52 -15.14
N ARG A 115 2.31 -4.98 -13.98
CA ARG A 115 3.10 -5.67 -12.95
C ARG A 115 2.27 -6.40 -11.90
N ALA A 116 0.98 -6.10 -11.77
CA ALA A 116 0.13 -6.67 -10.75
C ALA A 116 -0.41 -8.06 -11.12
N ASP A 117 -0.54 -8.92 -10.11
CA ASP A 117 -1.16 -10.23 -10.24
C ASP A 117 -2.69 -10.12 -10.29
N PHE A 118 -3.24 -9.12 -9.58
CA PHE A 118 -4.67 -8.85 -9.55
C PHE A 118 -4.96 -7.37 -9.78
N ILE A 119 -5.91 -7.09 -10.68
CA ILE A 119 -6.48 -5.76 -10.86
C ILE A 119 -7.89 -5.74 -10.26
N LEU A 120 -8.15 -4.72 -9.45
CA LEU A 120 -9.44 -4.44 -8.84
C LEU A 120 -9.95 -3.09 -9.36
N GLU A 121 -11.06 -3.10 -10.09
CA GLU A 121 -11.65 -1.93 -10.74
C GLU A 121 -12.58 -1.18 -9.78
N ASN A 122 -12.11 -0.05 -9.27
CA ASN A 122 -12.84 0.82 -8.34
C ASN A 122 -13.63 1.92 -9.07
N THR A 123 -14.32 1.53 -10.15
CA THR A 123 -15.15 2.41 -10.99
C THR A 123 -16.63 2.38 -10.61
N GLY A 124 -17.07 1.30 -9.95
CA GLY A 124 -18.47 1.07 -9.56
C GLY A 124 -18.80 1.45 -8.12
N THR A 125 -19.73 0.71 -7.54
CA THR A 125 -20.16 0.88 -6.14
C THR A 125 -19.21 0.16 -5.17
N PRO A 126 -19.20 0.51 -3.88
CA PRO A 126 -18.47 -0.25 -2.87
C PRO A 126 -18.83 -1.74 -2.83
N ALA A 127 -20.07 -2.09 -3.17
CA ALA A 127 -20.51 -3.49 -3.27
C ALA A 127 -19.88 -4.21 -4.46
N ALA A 128 -19.73 -3.54 -5.60
CA ALA A 128 -19.04 -4.11 -6.77
C ALA A 128 -17.57 -4.37 -6.46
N LEU A 129 -16.87 -3.39 -5.87
CA LEU A 129 -15.47 -3.56 -5.47
C LEU A 129 -15.32 -4.67 -4.41
N ARG A 130 -16.26 -4.77 -3.45
CA ARG A 130 -16.26 -5.85 -2.46
C ARG A 130 -16.34 -7.23 -3.12
N ALA A 131 -17.18 -7.40 -4.14
CA ALA A 131 -17.28 -8.66 -4.86
C ALA A 131 -15.96 -9.05 -5.56
N GLU A 132 -15.22 -8.07 -6.10
CA GLU A 132 -13.90 -8.31 -6.68
C GLU A 132 -12.85 -8.68 -5.63
N VAL A 133 -12.86 -7.99 -4.48
CA VAL A 133 -11.99 -8.32 -3.34
C VAL A 133 -12.27 -9.73 -2.83
N GLU A 134 -13.54 -10.12 -2.70
CA GLU A 134 -13.94 -11.47 -2.30
C GLU A 134 -13.51 -12.54 -3.32
N ARG A 135 -13.52 -12.21 -4.61
CA ARG A 135 -13.00 -13.10 -5.67
C ARG A 135 -11.50 -13.34 -5.48
N VAL A 136 -10.71 -12.28 -5.31
CA VAL A 136 -9.25 -12.40 -5.09
C VAL A 136 -8.96 -13.12 -3.78
N PHE A 137 -9.69 -12.80 -2.71
CA PHE A 137 -9.56 -13.49 -1.43
C PHE A 137 -9.75 -15.00 -1.57
N ARG A 138 -10.84 -15.43 -2.23
CA ARG A 138 -11.09 -16.86 -2.47
C ARG A 138 -10.00 -17.54 -3.29
N GLN A 139 -9.43 -16.85 -4.29
CA GLN A 139 -8.33 -17.39 -5.10
C GLN A 139 -7.06 -17.57 -4.28
N MET A 140 -6.75 -16.63 -3.38
CA MET A 140 -5.56 -16.67 -2.54
C MET A 140 -5.65 -17.65 -1.37
N THR A 141 -6.87 -17.92 -0.87
CA THR A 141 -7.08 -18.80 0.29
C THR A 141 -7.68 -20.16 -0.07
N ALA A 142 -7.85 -20.48 -1.36
CA ALA A 142 -8.31 -21.79 -1.77
C ALA A 142 -7.25 -22.85 -1.39
N PRO A 143 -7.65 -24.03 -0.89
CA PRO A 143 -6.71 -25.12 -0.68
C PRO A 143 -6.08 -25.48 -2.02
N SER A 144 -4.75 -25.61 -2.07
CA SER A 144 -4.08 -26.20 -3.22
C SER A 144 -4.56 -27.65 -3.36
N GLU A 145 -5.32 -27.98 -4.41
CA GLU A 145 -5.56 -29.36 -4.78
C GLU A 145 -4.21 -30.00 -5.09
N SER A 146 -3.68 -30.81 -4.15
CA SER A 146 -2.49 -31.60 -4.42
C SER A 146 -2.85 -32.67 -5.45
N PRO A 147 -2.13 -32.77 -6.58
CA PRO A 147 -2.38 -33.81 -7.58
C PRO A 147 -2.09 -35.24 -7.11
N ASP A 148 -1.47 -35.42 -5.94
CA ASP A 148 -0.94 -36.71 -5.47
C ASP A 148 -1.88 -37.49 -4.53
N ALA A 149 -3.19 -37.25 -4.61
CA ALA A 149 -4.19 -38.07 -3.93
C ALA A 149 -4.75 -39.17 -4.85
N LEU A 150 -3.87 -40.03 -5.39
CA LEU A 150 -4.22 -41.33 -5.98
C LEU A 150 -3.16 -42.38 -5.64
#